data_AF-A0A945LJU5-F1
#
_entry.id   AF-A0A945LJU5-F1
#
_cell.length_a   1.000
_cell.length_b   1.000
_cell.length_c   1.000
_cell.angle_alpha   90.00
_cell.angle_beta   90.00
_cell.angle_gamma   90.00
#
_symmetry.space_group_name_H-M   'P 1'
#
loop_
_entity.id
_entity.type
_entity.pdbx_description
1 polymer ?
#
loop_
_entity_poly.entity_id
_entity_poly.type
_entity_poly.pdbx_seq_one_letter_code
_entity_poly.pdbx_strand_id
1 'polypeptide(L)'
;DNLINGGVNVRSHMGVTHSFHHKYAIADVGVSASDPTVLTGSHNWSSNAENSSDENTIIIHDQTIANIYLQEFEKRWGELISTNINEISDLKIKIFPNPSLGKVTIITESMIDVINIYDIEAKFVQSTTSNNFEILSSGVYFIKITLDNGNYTIRKLIIQ
;
A
#
# COMPACT_ATOMS: atom_id res chain seq x y z
N ASP A 1 -15.23 2.20 19.47
CA ASP A 1 -15.77 3.58 19.48
C ASP A 1 -14.96 4.57 20.31
N ASN A 2 -14.55 4.25 21.54
CA ASN A 2 -13.80 5.20 22.40
C ASN A 2 -12.51 5.77 21.77
N LEU A 3 -11.71 4.96 21.09
CA LEU A 3 -10.46 5.42 20.44
C LEU A 3 -10.74 6.35 19.24
N ILE A 4 -11.71 5.98 18.40
CA ILE A 4 -12.13 6.79 17.25
C ILE A 4 -12.68 8.13 17.72
N ASN A 5 -13.53 8.12 18.76
CA ASN A 5 -14.06 9.34 19.37
C ASN A 5 -12.96 10.20 20.02
N GLY A 6 -11.86 9.58 20.46
CA GLY A 6 -10.66 10.25 20.95
C GLY A 6 -9.74 10.79 19.84
N GLY A 7 -10.11 10.69 18.57
CA GLY A 7 -9.31 11.16 17.44
C GLY A 7 -8.15 10.24 17.06
N VAL A 8 -8.11 9.00 17.58
CA VAL A 8 -7.09 8.02 17.18
C VAL A 8 -7.44 7.46 15.80
N ASN A 9 -6.46 7.46 14.91
CA ASN A 9 -6.60 6.82 13.61
C ASN A 9 -6.69 5.30 13.80
N VAL A 10 -7.86 4.73 13.51
CA VAL A 10 -8.11 3.29 13.59
C VAL A 10 -8.54 2.79 12.22
N ARG A 11 -7.96 1.67 11.79
CA ARG A 11 -8.38 0.96 10.57
C ARG A 11 -8.78 -0.46 10.90
N SER A 12 -9.88 -0.88 10.29
CA SER A 12 -10.33 -2.25 10.37
C SER A 12 -9.52 -3.12 9.42
N HIS A 13 -9.13 -4.30 9.87
CA HIS A 13 -8.58 -5.35 9.01
C HIS A 13 -9.68 -6.23 8.39
N MET A 14 -10.96 -5.88 8.56
CA MET A 14 -12.07 -6.60 7.93
C MET A 14 -11.97 -6.52 6.40
N GLY A 15 -12.01 -7.67 5.75
CA GLY A 15 -11.92 -7.79 4.28
C GLY A 15 -10.56 -8.26 3.75
N VAL A 16 -9.53 -8.38 4.59
CA VAL A 16 -8.29 -9.05 4.18
C VAL A 16 -8.42 -10.58 4.25
N THR A 17 -7.80 -11.27 3.30
CA THR A 17 -7.92 -12.74 3.13
C THR A 17 -7.23 -13.55 4.24
N HIS A 18 -6.23 -12.98 4.90
CA HIS A 18 -5.43 -13.65 5.93
C HIS A 18 -5.56 -12.93 7.28
N SER A 19 -5.33 -13.65 8.37
CA SER A 19 -5.49 -13.13 9.73
C SER A 19 -4.36 -12.19 10.12
N PHE A 20 -4.71 -11.04 10.71
CA PHE A 20 -3.77 -10.17 11.42
C PHE A 20 -3.55 -10.72 12.83
N HIS A 21 -2.41 -11.37 13.05
CA HIS A 21 -2.08 -11.97 14.35
C HIS A 21 -0.91 -11.29 15.08
N HIS A 22 -0.40 -10.18 14.55
CA HIS A 22 0.68 -9.42 15.18
C HIS A 22 0.22 -8.80 16.51
N LYS A 23 1.10 -8.80 17.51
CA LYS A 23 0.93 -8.01 18.74
C LYS A 23 2.20 -7.18 18.93
N TYR A 24 2.13 -5.90 18.56
CA TYR A 24 3.23 -4.98 18.79
C TYR A 24 2.74 -3.54 18.98
N ALA A 25 3.57 -2.71 19.59
CA ALA A 25 3.48 -1.26 19.60
C ALA A 25 4.85 -0.66 19.26
N ILE A 26 4.84 0.49 18.58
CA ILE A 26 6.05 1.18 18.13
C ILE A 26 5.94 2.63 18.60
N ALA A 27 7.00 3.16 19.20
CA ALA A 27 7.08 4.54 19.67
C ALA A 27 8.32 5.26 19.11
N ASP A 28 8.14 6.54 18.77
CA ASP A 28 9.16 7.56 18.53
C ASP A 28 10.28 7.27 17.49
N VAL A 29 10.05 6.37 16.52
CA VAL A 29 11.03 6.00 15.47
C VAL A 29 11.61 7.18 14.69
N GLY A 30 10.85 8.24 14.48
CA GLY A 30 11.23 9.38 13.63
C GLY A 30 11.80 10.59 14.37
N VAL A 31 12.02 10.49 15.68
CA VAL A 31 12.39 11.65 16.51
C VAL A 31 13.87 11.52 16.90
N SER A 32 14.75 12.33 16.30
CA SER A 32 16.20 12.20 16.49
C SER A 32 16.71 12.37 17.93
N ALA A 33 15.87 12.86 18.84
CA ALA A 33 16.18 13.04 20.26
C ALA A 33 15.38 12.11 21.20
N SER A 34 14.66 11.12 20.66
CA SER A 34 13.85 10.17 21.45
C SER A 34 14.58 8.86 21.72
N ASP A 35 13.86 7.93 22.36
CA ASP A 35 14.25 6.55 22.58
C ASP A 35 13.29 5.60 21.81
N PRO A 36 13.56 5.33 20.52
CA PRO A 36 12.72 4.47 19.69
C PRO A 36 12.51 3.10 20.33
N THR A 37 11.25 2.78 20.60
CA THR A 37 10.89 1.60 21.40
C THR A 37 9.91 0.72 20.64
N VAL A 38 10.12 -0.60 20.70
CA VAL A 38 9.16 -1.61 20.25
C VAL A 38 8.75 -2.47 21.43
N LEU A 39 7.44 -2.60 21.63
CA LEU A 39 6.86 -3.66 22.44
C LEU A 39 6.36 -4.74 21.50
N THR A 40 6.70 -6.01 21.73
CA THR A 40 6.23 -7.14 20.94
C THR A 40 6.18 -8.42 21.77
N GLY A 41 5.46 -9.44 21.33
CA GLY A 41 5.47 -10.75 21.97
C GLY A 41 4.32 -11.63 21.52
N SER A 42 4.01 -12.64 22.32
CA SER A 42 2.80 -13.45 22.14
C SER A 42 1.56 -12.80 22.78
N HIS A 43 1.79 -11.87 23.73
CA HIS A 43 0.76 -11.28 24.59
C HIS A 43 -0.25 -10.41 23.82
N ASN A 44 -1.53 -10.80 23.85
CA ASN A 44 -2.64 -9.97 23.40
C ASN A 44 -3.00 -8.92 24.46
N TRP A 45 -3.37 -7.69 24.09
CA TRP A 45 -3.89 -6.70 25.04
C TRP A 45 -5.32 -7.03 25.48
N SER A 46 -5.47 -8.04 26.32
CA SER A 46 -6.74 -8.57 26.82
C SER A 46 -6.60 -9.04 28.27
N SER A 47 -7.68 -8.99 29.04
CA SER A 47 -7.68 -9.43 30.44
C SER A 47 -7.33 -10.91 30.61
N ASN A 48 -7.61 -11.75 29.61
CA ASN A 48 -7.29 -13.17 29.67
C ASN A 48 -5.80 -13.43 29.51
N ALA A 49 -5.14 -12.71 28.59
CA ALA A 49 -3.68 -12.80 28.41
C ALA A 49 -2.94 -12.40 29.70
N GLU A 50 -3.45 -11.41 30.42
CA GLU A 50 -2.85 -10.92 31.66
C GLU A 50 -2.99 -11.86 32.87
N ASN A 51 -4.11 -12.60 32.97
CA ASN A 51 -4.47 -13.31 34.21
C ASN A 51 -4.53 -14.84 34.09
N SER A 52 -4.58 -15.37 32.87
CA SER A 52 -4.93 -16.78 32.65
C SER A 52 -4.01 -17.49 31.64
N SER A 53 -3.31 -16.75 30.78
CA SER A 53 -2.46 -17.32 29.74
C SER A 53 -0.99 -17.09 30.04
N ASP A 54 -0.16 -18.08 29.72
CA ASP A 54 1.30 -17.94 29.79
C ASP A 54 1.78 -17.25 28.51
N GLU A 55 2.05 -15.95 28.63
CA GLU A 55 2.37 -15.08 27.51
C GLU A 55 3.68 -14.32 27.79
N ASN A 56 4.35 -13.87 26.73
CA ASN A 56 5.54 -13.04 26.86
C ASN A 56 5.36 -11.65 26.24
N THR A 57 6.08 -10.69 26.81
CA THR A 57 6.25 -9.33 26.28
C THR A 57 7.73 -8.98 26.33
N ILE A 58 8.25 -8.48 25.22
CA ILE A 58 9.62 -7.99 25.08
C ILE A 58 9.54 -6.51 24.71
N ILE A 59 10.37 -5.71 25.38
CA ILE A 59 10.53 -4.28 25.12
C ILE A 59 11.95 -4.07 24.59
N ILE A 60 12.06 -3.45 23.41
CA ILE A 60 13.31 -3.27 22.69
C ILE A 60 13.52 -1.79 22.45
N HIS A 61 14.65 -1.27 22.92
CA HIS A 61 15.10 0.12 22.72
C HIS A 61 16.17 0.15 21.63
N ASP A 62 15.74 0.25 20.38
CA ASP A 62 16.64 0.24 19.22
C ASP A 62 15.99 0.90 17.99
N GLN A 63 16.66 1.92 17.45
CA GLN A 63 16.21 2.69 16.29
C GLN A 63 16.01 1.83 15.04
N THR A 64 16.88 0.85 14.81
CA THR A 64 16.87 0.02 13.60
C THR A 64 15.73 -0.97 13.66
N ILE A 65 15.54 -1.65 14.79
CA ILE A 65 14.43 -2.58 15.00
C ILE A 65 13.09 -1.82 14.95
N ALA A 66 12.99 -0.67 15.60
CA ALA A 66 11.78 0.15 15.56
C ALA A 66 11.43 0.59 14.12
N ASN A 67 12.44 0.92 13.31
CA ASN A 67 12.23 1.27 11.91
C ASN A 67 11.81 0.07 11.04
N ILE A 68 12.28 -1.15 11.33
CA ILE A 68 11.83 -2.37 10.63
C ILE A 68 10.34 -2.64 10.93
N TYR A 69 9.95 -2.55 12.20
CA TYR A 69 8.55 -2.69 12.61
C TYR A 69 7.67 -1.60 11.99
N LEU A 70 8.16 -0.35 11.92
CA LEU A 70 7.42 0.75 11.29
C LEU A 70 7.16 0.48 9.80
N GLN A 71 8.17 0.00 9.06
CA GLN A 71 8.00 -0.37 7.64
C GLN A 71 6.95 -1.48 7.44
N GLU A 72 6.92 -2.49 8.33
CA GLU A 72 5.89 -3.52 8.30
C GLU A 72 4.50 -2.93 8.57
N PHE A 73 4.37 -2.11 9.62
CA PHE A 73 3.14 -1.43 9.98
C PHE A 73 2.62 -0.56 8.82
N GLU A 74 3.46 0.27 8.23
CA GLU A 74 3.09 1.14 7.11
C GLU A 74 2.63 0.34 5.89
N LYS A 75 3.29 -0.78 5.61
CA LYS A 75 2.89 -1.67 4.53
C LYS A 75 1.48 -2.23 4.76
N ARG A 76 1.20 -2.74 5.96
CA ARG A 76 -0.14 -3.23 6.34
C ARG A 76 -1.17 -2.11 6.36
N TRP A 77 -0.82 -0.96 6.92
CA TRP A 77 -1.68 0.21 6.96
C TRP A 77 -2.09 0.64 5.56
N GLY A 78 -1.16 0.62 4.61
CA GLY A 78 -1.40 0.86 3.18
C GLY A 78 -2.34 -0.17 2.54
N GLU A 79 -2.19 -1.46 2.84
CA GLU A 79 -3.11 -2.52 2.40
C GLU A 79 -4.53 -2.33 2.95
N LEU A 80 -4.65 -1.78 4.16
CA LEU A 80 -5.92 -1.47 4.82
C LEU A 80 -6.52 -0.12 4.38
N ILE A 81 -5.92 0.58 3.41
CA ILE A 81 -6.63 1.65 2.73
C ILE A 81 -7.81 0.98 2.02
N SER A 82 -8.99 1.08 2.64
CA SER A 82 -10.26 0.93 1.93
C SER A 82 -10.36 2.11 0.96
N THR A 83 -9.59 2.02 -0.10
CA THR A 83 -10.24 2.29 -1.35
C THR A 83 -11.33 1.22 -1.46
N ASN A 84 -12.54 1.63 -1.78
CA ASN A 84 -13.37 0.83 -2.69
C ASN A 84 -12.62 0.69 -4.04
N ILE A 85 -11.41 0.13 -4.02
CA ILE A 85 -10.84 -0.57 -5.14
C ILE A 85 -11.51 -1.92 -4.96
N ASN A 86 -12.55 -2.18 -5.75
CA ASN A 86 -12.72 -3.52 -6.28
C ASN A 86 -11.31 -3.96 -6.65
N GLU A 87 -10.68 -4.83 -5.87
CA GLU A 87 -9.48 -5.49 -6.33
C GLU A 87 -9.91 -6.14 -7.63
N ILE A 88 -9.47 -5.49 -8.68
CA ILE A 88 -9.58 -5.84 -10.06
C ILE A 88 -8.62 -7.03 -10.23
N SER A 89 -8.93 -8.13 -9.57
CA SER A 89 -8.44 -9.43 -9.96
C SER A 89 -9.03 -9.85 -11.32
N ASP A 90 -10.09 -9.17 -11.79
CA ASP A 90 -10.84 -9.54 -13.01
C ASP A 90 -10.85 -8.53 -14.17
N LEU A 91 -10.29 -7.31 -14.08
CA LEU A 91 -10.17 -6.49 -15.31
C LEU A 91 -9.04 -7.06 -16.17
N LYS A 92 -9.43 -7.62 -17.30
CA LYS A 92 -8.55 -8.11 -18.35
C LYS A 92 -7.89 -6.94 -19.08
N ILE A 93 -6.96 -6.27 -18.39
CA ILE A 93 -6.13 -5.19 -18.93
C ILE A 93 -4.75 -5.74 -19.23
N LYS A 94 -4.34 -5.71 -20.51
CA LYS A 94 -3.00 -6.08 -20.97
C LYS A 94 -2.27 -4.86 -21.51
N ILE A 95 -1.02 -4.67 -21.09
CA ILE A 95 -0.17 -3.56 -21.53
C ILE A 95 1.03 -4.17 -22.26
N PHE A 96 1.28 -3.74 -23.49
CA PHE A 96 2.39 -4.23 -24.29
C PHE A 96 2.88 -3.18 -25.31
N PRO A 97 4.13 -3.31 -25.78
CA PRO A 97 5.18 -4.11 -25.18
C PRO A 97 5.58 -3.55 -23.80
N ASN A 98 6.09 -4.42 -22.91
CA ASN A 98 6.67 -4.02 -21.64
C ASN A 98 7.84 -4.95 -21.32
N PRO A 99 9.11 -4.52 -21.47
CA PRO A 99 9.56 -3.16 -21.81
C PRO A 99 9.18 -2.69 -23.22
N SER A 100 9.05 -1.37 -23.43
CA SER A 100 8.70 -0.73 -24.71
C SER A 100 9.79 0.25 -25.18
N LEU A 101 9.91 0.46 -26.50
CA LEU A 101 10.70 1.53 -27.11
C LEU A 101 9.91 2.85 -27.23
N GLY A 102 9.05 3.12 -26.26
CA GLY A 102 8.23 4.33 -26.17
C GLY A 102 6.77 4.15 -26.57
N LYS A 103 6.45 3.29 -27.54
CA LYS A 103 5.06 3.06 -28.00
C LYS A 103 4.37 1.98 -27.19
N VAL A 104 3.22 2.29 -26.61
CA VAL A 104 2.50 1.39 -25.70
C VAL A 104 1.05 1.27 -26.12
N THR A 105 0.56 0.03 -26.09
CA THR A 105 -0.83 -0.34 -26.35
C THR A 105 -1.45 -0.98 -25.11
N ILE A 106 -2.67 -0.55 -24.80
CA ILE A 106 -3.51 -1.10 -23.74
C ILE A 106 -4.68 -1.83 -24.39
N ILE A 107 -4.82 -3.12 -24.11
CA ILE A 107 -6.02 -3.91 -24.42
C ILE A 107 -6.85 -4.03 -23.15
N THR A 108 -8.13 -3.67 -23.24
CA THR A 108 -9.12 -3.71 -22.17
C THR A 108 -10.48 -4.07 -22.76
N GLU A 109 -11.35 -4.73 -21.99
CA GLU A 109 -12.74 -5.05 -22.41
C GLU A 109 -13.70 -3.87 -22.20
N SER A 110 -13.34 -2.90 -21.34
CA SER A 110 -14.14 -1.71 -21.05
C SER A 110 -13.49 -0.45 -21.61
N MET A 111 -14.29 0.59 -21.83
CA MET A 111 -13.79 1.87 -22.35
C MET A 111 -12.89 2.56 -21.33
N ILE A 112 -11.82 3.16 -21.83
CA ILE A 112 -10.90 3.97 -21.02
C ILE A 112 -11.50 5.36 -20.86
N ASP A 113 -11.64 5.80 -19.62
CA ASP A 113 -11.95 7.19 -19.30
C ASP A 113 -10.68 8.03 -19.36
N VAL A 114 -9.63 7.65 -18.60
CA VAL A 114 -8.34 8.35 -18.62
C VAL A 114 -7.19 7.44 -18.18
N ILE A 115 -6.03 7.63 -18.79
CA ILE A 115 -4.74 7.06 -18.40
C ILE A 115 -3.87 8.21 -17.88
N ASN A 116 -3.42 8.11 -16.64
CA ASN A 116 -2.48 9.06 -16.05
C ASN A 116 -1.11 8.38 -15.91
N ILE A 117 -0.05 9.06 -16.34
CA ILE A 117 1.31 8.53 -16.39
C ILE A 117 2.17 9.32 -15.41
N TYR A 118 2.87 8.59 -14.54
CA TYR A 118 3.76 9.13 -13.52
C TYR A 118 5.14 8.51 -13.68
N ASP A 119 6.19 9.26 -13.35
CA ASP A 119 7.55 8.71 -13.25
C ASP A 119 7.75 7.92 -11.95
N ILE A 120 8.98 7.44 -11.73
CA ILE A 120 9.36 6.68 -10.53
C ILE A 120 9.26 7.50 -9.24
N GLU A 121 9.34 8.83 -9.32
CA GLU A 121 9.19 9.76 -8.20
C GLU A 121 7.72 10.15 -7.99
N ALA A 122 6.79 9.47 -8.66
CA ALA A 122 5.35 9.74 -8.68
C ALA A 122 4.97 11.13 -9.20
N LYS A 123 5.87 11.81 -9.93
CA LYS A 123 5.57 13.08 -10.58
C LYS A 123 4.74 12.83 -11.84
N PHE A 124 3.68 13.62 -12.00
CA PHE A 124 2.82 13.56 -13.18
C PHE A 124 3.61 13.93 -14.45
N VAL A 125 3.54 13.07 -15.46
CA VAL A 125 4.20 13.23 -16.76
C VAL A 125 3.21 13.70 -17.81
N GLN A 126 2.16 12.92 -18.03
CA GLN A 126 1.11 13.21 -19.01
C GLN A 126 -0.16 12.38 -18.75
N SER A 127 -1.24 12.72 -19.44
CA SER A 127 -2.48 11.94 -19.47
C SER A 127 -3.00 11.74 -20.88
N THR A 128 -3.72 10.64 -21.13
CA THR A 128 -4.33 10.33 -22.42
C THR A 128 -5.61 9.53 -22.24
N THR A 129 -6.53 9.60 -23.19
CA THR A 129 -7.72 8.74 -23.27
C THR A 129 -7.56 7.65 -24.33
N SER A 130 -6.47 7.69 -25.12
CA SER A 130 -6.19 6.74 -26.18
C SER A 130 -5.55 5.46 -25.65
N ASN A 131 -6.02 4.31 -26.14
CA ASN A 131 -5.44 3.00 -25.86
C ASN A 131 -4.01 2.85 -26.43
N ASN A 132 -3.61 3.72 -27.36
CA ASN A 132 -2.27 3.77 -27.92
C ASN A 132 -1.65 5.12 -27.61
N PHE A 133 -0.47 5.12 -27.01
CA PHE A 133 0.26 6.34 -26.67
C PHE A 133 1.77 6.12 -26.72
N GLU A 134 2.51 7.22 -26.66
CA GLU A 134 3.97 7.22 -26.73
C GLU A 134 4.57 7.96 -25.52
N ILE A 135 5.66 7.42 -25.01
CA ILE A 135 6.52 8.03 -23.98
C ILE A 135 7.92 8.12 -24.59
N LEU A 136 8.42 9.35 -24.72
CA LEU A 136 9.68 9.61 -25.45
C LEU A 136 10.94 9.35 -24.62
N SER A 137 10.81 9.35 -23.30
CA SER A 137 11.96 9.22 -22.40
C SER A 137 12.05 7.80 -21.85
N SER A 138 13.24 7.23 -21.89
CA SER A 138 13.55 5.97 -21.23
C SER A 138 13.42 6.13 -19.72
N GLY A 139 12.83 5.13 -19.05
CA GLY A 139 12.61 5.19 -17.61
C GLY A 139 11.59 4.18 -17.12
N VAL A 140 11.36 4.20 -15.81
CA VAL A 140 10.29 3.44 -15.16
C VAL A 140 9.13 4.38 -14.89
N TYR A 141 7.94 3.96 -15.30
CA TYR A 141 6.70 4.71 -15.15
C TYR A 141 5.65 3.89 -14.43
N PHE A 142 4.78 4.57 -13.70
CA PHE A 142 3.52 4.02 -13.20
C PHE A 142 2.37 4.62 -13.99
N ILE A 143 1.52 3.77 -14.55
CA ILE A 143 0.33 4.19 -15.29
C ILE A 143 -0.92 3.83 -14.50
N LYS A 144 -1.78 4.81 -14.22
CA LYS A 144 -3.11 4.64 -13.63
C LYS A 144 -4.13 4.71 -14.74
N ILE A 145 -4.79 3.59 -15.02
CA ILE A 145 -5.81 3.45 -16.07
C ILE A 145 -7.17 3.46 -15.37
N THR A 146 -7.96 4.49 -15.60
CA THR A 146 -9.35 4.62 -15.14
C THR A 146 -10.27 4.27 -16.29
N LEU A 147 -11.24 3.40 -16.03
CA LEU A 147 -12.29 3.01 -16.96
C LEU A 147 -13.54 3.87 -16.76
N ASP A 148 -14.40 3.89 -17.77
CA ASP A 148 -15.69 4.58 -17.77
C ASP A 148 -16.63 4.17 -16.62
N ASN A 149 -16.54 2.93 -16.16
CA ASN A 149 -17.29 2.41 -15.02
C ASN A 149 -16.73 2.85 -13.65
N GLY A 150 -15.73 3.73 -13.62
CA GLY A 150 -15.09 4.25 -12.41
C GLY A 150 -14.05 3.33 -11.78
N ASN A 151 -13.92 2.09 -12.26
CA ASN A 151 -12.84 1.20 -11.83
C ASN A 151 -11.51 1.69 -12.38
N TYR A 152 -10.43 1.45 -11.64
CA TYR A 152 -9.10 1.82 -12.11
C TYR A 152 -8.04 0.80 -11.70
N THR A 153 -6.94 0.77 -12.44
CA THR A 153 -5.80 -0.09 -12.12
C THR A 153 -4.49 0.65 -12.30
N ILE A 154 -3.49 0.32 -11.48
CA ILE A 154 -2.14 0.86 -11.59
C ILE A 154 -1.19 -0.24 -12.06
N ARG A 155 -0.32 0.07 -13.02
CA ARG A 155 0.64 -0.87 -13.60
C ARG A 155 1.99 -0.20 -13.79
N LYS A 156 3.06 -0.98 -13.59
CA LYS A 156 4.44 -0.58 -13.89
C LYS A 156 4.71 -0.76 -15.38
N LEU A 157 5.34 0.22 -15.99
CA LEU A 157 5.74 0.25 -17.40
C LEU A 157 7.22 0.63 -17.49
N ILE A 158 7.97 -0.08 -18.32
CA ILE A 158 9.40 0.18 -18.55
C ILE A 158 9.58 0.67 -19.99
N ILE A 159 10.18 1.84 -20.16
CA ILE A 159 10.58 2.38 -21.47
C ILE A 159 12.10 2.32 -21.61
N GLN A 160 12.58 1.78 -22.73
CA GLN A 160 13.99 1.63 -23.09
C GLN A 160 14.36 2.51 -24.27
#